data_AF-A0A7Y2XWQ9-F1
#
_entry.id   AF-A0A7Y2XWQ9-F1
#
_cell.length_a   1.000
_cell.length_b   1.000
_cell.length_c   1.000
_cell.angle_alpha   90.00
_cell.angle_beta   90.00
_cell.angle_gamma   90.00
#
_symmetry.space_group_name_H-M   'P 1'
#
loop_
_entity.id
_entity.type
_entity.pdbx_description
1 polymer ?
#
loop_
_entity_poly.entity_id
_entity_poly.type
_entity_poly.pdbx_seq_one_letter_code
_entity_poly.pdbx_strand_id
1 'polypeptide(L)' 'DLYITPGFTFRVIDNLITNFHLPESSLLFLVAALCGRETLLASYREAIARDYRFYSYGDAMVIIE' A
#
# COMPACT_ATOMS: atom_id res chain seq x y z
N ASP A 1 -5.29 -15.07 -14.45
CA ASP A 1 -4.45 -14.39 -13.46
C ASP A 1 -5.28 -13.63 -12.44
N LEU A 2 -4.79 -13.56 -11.19
CA LEU A 2 -5.47 -12.90 -10.07
C LEU A 2 -5.10 -11.41 -10.04
N TYR A 3 -6.10 -10.54 -9.94
CA TYR A 3 -5.92 -9.10 -9.76
C TYR A 3 -6.69 -8.66 -8.52
N ILE A 4 -6.00 -8.07 -7.55
CA ILE A 4 -6.57 -7.68 -6.26
C ILE A 4 -6.85 -6.18 -6.29
N THR A 5 -8.10 -5.81 -6.06
CA THR A 5 -8.61 -4.43 -6.12
C THR A 5 -9.47 -4.11 -4.89
N PRO A 6 -9.74 -2.82 -4.62
CA PRO A 6 -10.67 -2.44 -3.56
C PRO A 6 -11.99 -3.21 -3.61
N GLY A 7 -12.41 -3.74 -2.45
CA GLY A 7 -13.55 -4.66 -2.33
C GLY A 7 -13.17 -6.15 -2.32
N PHE A 8 -11.90 -6.49 -2.51
CA PHE A 8 -11.42 -7.86 -2.36
C PHE A 8 -11.37 -8.29 -0.89
N THR A 9 -11.94 -9.46 -0.57
CA THR A 9 -11.87 -10.04 0.78
C THR A 9 -10.65 -10.93 0.93
N PHE A 10 -9.70 -10.50 1.76
CA PHE A 10 -8.55 -11.32 2.15
C PHE A 10 -9.01 -12.47 3.06
N ARG A 11 -8.46 -13.68 2.83
CA ARG A 11 -8.85 -14.90 3.56
C ARG A 11 -7.74 -15.53 4.39
N VAL A 12 -6.51 -15.04 4.22
CA VAL A 12 -5.29 -15.68 4.75
C VAL A 12 -4.36 -14.68 5.43
N ILE A 13 -4.28 -13.45 4.90
CA ILE A 13 -3.46 -12.40 5.48
C ILE A 13 -4.34 -11.39 6.20
N ASP A 14 -3.90 -10.98 7.39
CA ASP A 14 -4.46 -9.88 8.15
C ASP A 14 -3.59 -8.62 8.02
N ASN A 15 -2.27 -8.81 7.86
CA ASN A 15 -1.28 -7.73 7.86
C ASN A 15 -0.37 -7.81 6.61
N LEU A 16 0.20 -6.67 6.21
CA LEU A 16 1.10 -6.59 5.05
C LEU A 16 2.29 -5.69 5.32
N ILE A 17 3.50 -6.17 5.00
CA ILE A 17 4.71 -5.36 4.91
C ILE A 17 5.07 -5.23 3.42
N THR A 18 5.24 -4.00 2.93
CA THR A 18 5.56 -3.74 1.52
C THR A 18 6.30 -2.42 1.35
N ASN A 19 6.78 -2.13 0.14
CA ASN A 19 7.45 -0.88 -0.18
C ASN A 19 6.44 0.24 -0.46
N PHE A 20 6.92 1.49 -0.51
CA PHE A 20 6.16 2.58 -1.14
C PHE A 20 6.25 2.50 -2.67
N HIS A 21 5.12 2.15 -3.30
CA HIS A 21 4.96 2.02 -4.75
C HIS A 21 4.62 3.34 -5.42
N LEU A 22 4.91 3.51 -6.71
CA LEU A 22 4.52 4.71 -7.44
C LEU A 22 3.00 4.86 -7.62
N PRO A 23 2.50 6.11 -7.78
CA PRO A 23 1.17 6.36 -8.30
C PRO A 23 0.94 5.58 -9.60
N GLU A 24 -0.27 5.06 -9.79
CA GLU A 24 -0.70 4.29 -10.98
C GLU A 24 -0.10 2.88 -11.15
N SER A 25 0.63 2.37 -10.15
CA SER A 25 1.07 0.96 -10.14
C SER A 25 -0.07 -0.01 -9.78
N SER A 26 -0.02 -1.23 -10.34
CA SER A 26 -0.96 -2.30 -10.00
C SER A 26 -0.91 -2.68 -8.51
N LEU A 27 0.27 -2.57 -7.89
CA LEU A 27 0.49 -2.83 -6.47
C LEU A 27 -0.25 -1.83 -5.57
N LEU A 28 -0.49 -0.62 -6.05
CA LEU A 28 -1.28 0.38 -5.32
C LEU A 28 -2.73 -0.11 -5.09
N PHE A 29 -3.31 -0.86 -6.04
CA PHE A 29 -4.66 -1.42 -5.88
C PHE A 29 -4.70 -2.54 -4.85
N LEU A 30 -3.67 -3.40 -4.80
CA LEU A 30 -3.53 -4.42 -3.77
C LEU A 30 -3.48 -3.79 -2.37
N VAL A 31 -2.65 -2.77 -2.20
CA VAL A 31 -2.49 -2.08 -0.93
C VAL A 31 -3.77 -1.33 -0.54
N ALA A 32 -4.41 -0.66 -1.50
CA ALA A 32 -5.69 0.02 -1.29
C ALA A 32 -6.84 -0.95 -0.99
N ALA A 33 -6.78 -2.19 -1.47
CA ALA A 33 -7.75 -3.23 -1.14
C ALA A 33 -7.66 -3.64 0.33
N LEU A 34 -6.48 -3.57 0.94
CA LEU A 34 -6.25 -3.95 2.33
C LEU A 34 -6.57 -2.80 3.30
N CYS A 35 -6.02 -1.60 3.08
CA CYS A 35 -6.14 -0.49 4.06
C CYS A 35 -7.13 0.61 3.67
N GLY A 36 -7.75 0.51 2.50
CA GLY A 36 -8.60 1.57 1.93
C GLY A 36 -7.79 2.69 1.27
N ARG A 37 -8.41 3.33 0.27
CA ARG A 37 -7.76 4.37 -0.55
C ARG A 37 -7.39 5.62 0.25
N GLU A 38 -8.25 6.06 1.17
CA GLU A 38 -8.03 7.30 1.91
C GLU A 38 -6.83 7.17 2.88
N THR A 39 -6.79 6.08 3.63
CA THR A 39 -5.65 5.72 4.51
C THR A 39 -4.35 5.64 3.72
N LEU A 40 -4.38 4.96 2.56
CA LEU A 40 -3.21 4.86 1.70
C LEU A 40 -2.71 6.23 1.26
N LEU A 41 -3.58 7.08 0.72
CA LEU A 41 -3.21 8.43 0.26
C LEU A 41 -2.74 9.33 1.41
N ALA A 42 -3.31 9.19 2.61
CA ALA A 42 -2.83 9.89 3.80
C ALA A 42 -1.40 9.46 4.18
N SER A 43 -1.13 8.14 4.19
CA SER A 43 0.20 7.61 4.49
C SER A 43 1.27 8.09 3.50
N TYR A 44 0.92 8.16 2.21
CA TYR A 44 1.80 8.66 1.16
C TYR A 44 2.13 10.14 1.34
N ARG A 45 1.13 10.97 1.66
CA ARG A 45 1.36 12.40 1.95
C ARG A 45 2.31 12.59 3.12
N GLU A 46 2.15 11.81 4.18
CA GLU A 46 3.04 11.86 5.35
C GLU A 46 4.45 11.39 5.00
N ALA A 47 4.58 10.28 4.26
CA ALA A 47 5.87 9.75 3.81
C ALA A 47 6.64 10.77 2.95
N ILE A 48 5.95 11.46 2.03
CA ILE A 48 6.54 12.54 1.23
C ILE A 48 6.95 13.73 2.12
N ALA A 49 6.10 14.14 3.07
CA ALA A 49 6.40 15.24 3.98
C ALA A 49 7.62 14.96 4.89
N ARG A 50 7.90 13.68 5.15
CA ARG A 50 9.03 13.21 5.96
C ARG A 50 10.24 12.75 5.16
N ASP A 51 10.24 12.95 3.84
CA ASP A 51 11.35 12.57 2.94
C ASP A 51 11.70 11.07 2.99
N TYR A 52 10.67 10.23 3.08
CA TYR A 52 10.84 8.78 2.95
C TYR A 52 11.33 8.44 1.54
N ARG A 53 12.12 7.37 1.45
CA ARG A 53 12.63 6.85 0.18
C ARG A 53 11.58 5.91 -0.41
N PHE A 54 11.22 6.11 -1.67
CA PHE A 54 10.25 5.28 -2.39
C PHE A 54 10.98 4.20 -3.22
N TYR A 55 10.22 3.33 -3.91
CA TYR A 55 10.70 2.28 -4.81
C TYR A 55 11.29 1.03 -4.13
N SER A 56 11.85 0.14 -4.94
CA SER A 56 12.34 -1.19 -4.59
C SER A 56 13.37 -1.21 -3.47
N TYR A 57 14.18 -0.16 -3.35
CA TYR A 57 15.24 -0.03 -2.34
C TYR A 57 14.97 1.10 -1.34
N GLY A 58 13.74 1.61 -1.35
CA GLY A 58 13.29 2.64 -0.43
C GLY A 58 12.96 2.08 0.94
N ASP A 59 12.18 2.87 1.68
CA ASP A 59 11.61 2.49 2.95
C ASP A 59 10.36 1.62 2.75
N ALA A 60 9.95 0.97 3.84
CA ALA A 60 8.80 0.08 3.87
C ALA A 60 7.62 0.70 4.62
N MET A 61 6.42 0.23 4.30
CA MET A 61 5.19 0.44 5.04
C MET A 61 4.72 -0.87 5.67
N VAL A 62 4.15 -0.76 6.86
CA VAL A 62 3.48 -1.85 7.56
C VAL A 62 2.01 -1.49 7.68
N ILE A 63 1.12 -2.37 7.23
CA ILE A 63 -0.33 -2.26 7.32
C ILE A 63 -0.79 -3.29 8.33
N ILE A 64 -1.47 -2.82 9.37
CA ILE A 64 -1.97 -3.65 10.46
C ILE A 64 -3.47 -3.38 10.59
N GLU A 65 -4.29 -4.44 10.49
CA GLU A 65 -5.72 -4.44 10.85
C GLU A 65 -5.94 -4.87 12.31
#